data_AF-A0A5C4VUX4-F1
#
_entry.id   AF-A0A5C4VUX4-F1
#
_cell.length_a   1.000
_cell.length_b   1.000
_cell.length_c   1.000
_cell.angle_alpha   90.00
_cell.angle_beta   90.00
_cell.angle_gamma   90.00
#
_symmetry.space_group_name_H-M   'P 1'
#
loop_
_entity.id
_entity.type
_entity.pdbx_description
1 polymer ?
#
loop_
_entity_poly.entity_id
_entity_poly.type
_entity_poly.pdbx_seq_one_letter_code
_entity_poly.pdbx_strand_id
1 'polypeptide(L)'
;MGRKPTIDRRELARLVADGLSVQELAAHFGVSESGVMQAKRAAGLAKPMLDHSGAVPWKLARVHAQSGPATNLRNLSAAAQGKPPAAERLNTALRWAQRLVDEGLDVRYDAAEGFSEVPAPPGGSHVAAVLAAARKGMEAR
;
A
#
# COMPACT_ATOMS: atom_id res chain seq x y z
N MET A 1 -28.38 7.71 30.00
CA MET A 1 -27.71 7.84 28.68
C MET A 1 -26.29 8.35 28.91
N GLY A 2 -25.28 7.49 28.78
CA GLY A 2 -23.88 7.86 28.98
C GLY A 2 -23.35 8.69 27.82
N ARG A 3 -22.71 9.82 28.12
CA ARG A 3 -22.06 10.72 27.14
C ARG A 3 -21.06 9.90 26.32
N LYS A 4 -21.14 9.92 24.98
CA LYS A 4 -20.14 9.29 24.11
C LYS A 4 -18.76 9.90 24.45
N PRO A 5 -17.71 9.09 24.69
CA PRO A 5 -16.36 9.62 24.85
C PRO A 5 -16.03 10.47 23.62
N THR A 6 -15.79 11.75 23.84
CA THR A 6 -15.44 12.68 22.75
C THR A 6 -13.93 12.78 22.75
N ILE A 7 -13.30 12.33 21.67
CA ILE A 7 -11.86 12.47 21.49
C ILE A 7 -11.55 13.96 21.34
N ASP A 8 -10.74 14.51 22.25
CA ASP A 8 -10.22 15.86 22.11
C ASP A 8 -9.28 15.93 20.90
N ARG A 9 -9.57 16.84 19.97
CA ARG A 9 -8.82 16.94 18.71
C ARG A 9 -7.40 17.48 18.89
N ARG A 10 -7.18 18.38 19.86
CA ARG A 10 -5.85 18.97 20.11
C ARG A 10 -4.96 17.92 20.77
N GLU A 11 -5.50 17.20 21.74
CA GLU A 11 -4.75 16.13 22.39
C GLU A 11 -4.48 14.97 21.43
N LEU A 12 -5.45 14.60 20.58
CA LEU A 12 -5.23 13.62 19.51
C LEU A 12 -4.09 14.05 18.59
N ALA A 13 -4.04 15.32 18.17
CA ALA A 13 -2.97 15.83 17.31
C ALA A 13 -1.59 15.76 18.00
N ARG A 14 -1.52 16.14 19.28
CA ARG A 14 -0.30 16.08 20.08
C ARG A 14 0.22 14.64 20.20
N LEU A 15 -0.64 13.71 20.60
CA LEU A 15 -0.27 12.30 20.77
C LEU A 15 0.11 11.62 19.44
N VAL A 16 -0.54 11.99 18.33
CA VAL A 16 -0.14 11.52 17.00
C VAL A 16 1.24 12.07 16.61
N ALA A 17 1.55 13.32 16.93
CA ALA A 17 2.87 13.91 16.70
C ALA A 17 3.95 13.25 17.58
N ASP A 18 3.60 12.86 18.81
CA ASP A 18 4.45 12.09 19.73
C ASP A 18 4.66 10.63 19.27
N GLY A 19 3.98 10.21 18.19
CA GLY A 19 4.20 8.90 17.55
C GLY A 19 3.35 7.76 18.09
N LEU A 20 2.35 8.02 18.93
CA LEU A 20 1.49 6.96 19.47
C LEU A 20 0.77 6.19 18.38
N SER A 21 0.73 4.87 18.57
CA SER A 21 -0.02 3.94 17.74
C SER A 21 -1.54 4.11 17.92
N VAL A 22 -2.31 3.58 16.96
CA VAL A 22 -3.79 3.60 17.03
C VAL A 22 -4.30 2.86 18.27
N GLN A 23 -3.63 1.78 18.66
CA GLN A 23 -3.96 1.00 19.85
C GLN A 23 -3.74 1.80 21.14
N GLU A 24 -2.60 2.48 21.27
CA GLU A 24 -2.30 3.34 22.42
C GLU A 24 -3.27 4.51 22.52
N LEU A 25 -3.59 5.14 21.39
CA LEU A 25 -4.61 6.20 21.34
C LEU A 25 -5.99 5.67 21.75
N ALA A 26 -6.36 4.46 21.34
CA ALA A 26 -7.64 3.84 21.69
C ALA A 26 -7.74 3.61 23.20
N ALA A 27 -6.66 3.08 23.80
CA ALA A 27 -6.55 2.92 25.25
C ALA A 27 -6.59 4.27 25.98
N HIS A 28 -5.86 5.29 25.50
CA HIS A 28 -5.81 6.63 26.09
C HIS A 28 -7.19 7.30 26.13
N PHE A 29 -7.95 7.22 25.03
CA PHE A 29 -9.27 7.86 24.92
C PHE A 29 -10.44 6.98 25.37
N GLY A 30 -10.20 5.71 25.73
CA GLY A 30 -11.26 4.77 26.11
C GLY A 30 -12.24 4.48 24.98
N VAL A 31 -11.77 4.40 23.73
CA VAL A 31 -12.59 4.14 22.53
C VAL A 31 -12.06 2.94 21.74
N SER A 32 -12.79 2.52 20.71
CA SER A 32 -12.27 1.54 19.73
C SER A 32 -11.20 2.15 18.82
N GLU A 33 -10.32 1.31 18.29
CA GLU A 33 -9.37 1.69 17.23
C GLU A 33 -10.07 2.29 16.00
N SER A 34 -11.25 1.77 15.64
CA SER A 34 -12.07 2.32 14.57
C SER A 34 -12.54 3.75 14.85
N GLY A 35 -12.86 4.07 16.11
CA GLY A 35 -13.19 5.42 16.56
C GLY A 35 -12.01 6.38 16.46
N VAL A 36 -10.81 5.94 16.87
CA VAL A 36 -9.57 6.70 16.70
C VAL A 36 -9.30 6.99 15.22
N MET A 37 -9.43 5.98 14.36
CA MET A 37 -9.21 6.13 12.92
C MET A 37 -10.19 7.11 12.28
N GLN A 38 -11.45 7.12 12.70
CA GLN A 38 -12.45 8.11 12.26
C GLN A 38 -12.08 9.52 12.75
N ALA A 39 -11.69 9.67 14.01
CA ALA A 39 -11.28 10.95 14.58
C ALA A 39 -10.02 11.52 13.90
N LYS A 40 -9.02 10.68 13.62
CA LYS A 40 -7.82 11.09 12.87
C LYS A 40 -8.18 11.58 11.46
N ARG A 41 -9.09 10.91 10.75
CA ARG A 41 -9.58 11.38 9.44
C ARG A 41 -10.31 12.71 9.55
N ALA A 42 -11.23 12.84 10.49
CA ALA A 42 -12.00 14.07 10.71
C ALA A 42 -11.12 15.26 11.12
N ALA A 43 -9.96 15.00 11.74
CA ALA A 43 -8.99 16.01 12.14
C ALA A 43 -7.89 16.27 11.08
N GLY A 44 -7.94 15.62 9.91
CA GLY A 44 -6.89 15.75 8.88
C GLY A 44 -5.54 15.12 9.28
N LEU A 45 -5.51 14.29 10.31
CA LEU A 45 -4.32 13.61 10.86
C LEU A 45 -4.09 12.22 10.23
N ALA A 46 -4.99 11.77 9.36
CA ALA A 46 -4.80 10.53 8.62
C ALA A 46 -3.73 10.74 7.55
N LYS A 47 -2.68 9.92 7.59
CA LYS A 47 -1.69 9.90 6.50
C LYS A 47 -2.41 9.59 5.18
N PRO A 48 -2.14 10.33 4.08
CA PRO A 48 -2.68 9.99 2.78
C PRO A 48 -2.37 8.52 2.46
N MET A 49 -3.41 7.78 2.11
CA MET A 49 -3.24 6.41 1.63
C MET A 49 -2.49 6.46 0.31
N LEU A 50 -1.55 5.52 0.13
CA LEU A 50 -0.91 5.33 -1.17
C LEU A 50 -1.96 4.90 -2.18
N ASP A 51 -1.90 5.48 -3.37
CA ASP A 51 -2.73 5.03 -4.48
C ASP A 51 -1.97 3.93 -5.25
N HIS A 52 -2.57 2.74 -5.30
CA HIS A 52 -2.00 1.59 -5.98
C HIS A 52 -2.74 1.25 -7.28
N SER A 53 -3.76 2.03 -7.66
CA SER A 53 -4.58 1.78 -8.84
C SER A 53 -3.74 1.64 -10.12
N GLY A 54 -2.69 2.46 -10.25
CA GLY A 54 -1.77 2.38 -11.40
C GLY A 54 -0.88 1.13 -11.43
N ALA A 55 -0.62 0.47 -10.29
CA ALA A 55 0.18 -0.75 -10.25
C ALA A 55 -0.68 -2.03 -10.21
N VAL A 56 -1.88 -1.93 -9.64
CA VAL A 56 -2.87 -3.00 -9.55
C VAL A 56 -4.18 -2.46 -10.13
N PRO A 57 -4.32 -2.39 -11.47
CA PRO A 57 -5.50 -1.82 -12.13
C PRO A 57 -6.73 -2.72 -12.04
N TRP A 58 -6.55 -3.99 -11.65
CA TRP A 58 -7.63 -4.96 -11.56
C TRP A 58 -8.39 -4.87 -10.23
N LYS A 59 -9.70 -5.11 -10.29
CA LYS A 59 -10.52 -5.37 -9.11
C LYS A 59 -10.24 -6.79 -8.60
N LEU A 60 -9.31 -6.91 -7.66
CA LEU A 60 -8.91 -8.21 -7.12
C LEU A 60 -10.01 -8.84 -6.27
N ALA A 61 -10.21 -10.15 -6.45
CA ALA A 61 -10.96 -10.99 -5.54
C ALA A 61 -10.25 -11.01 -4.18
N ARG A 62 -11.03 -11.06 -3.09
CA ARG A 62 -10.48 -10.99 -1.72
C ARG A 62 -9.41 -12.07 -1.47
N VAL A 63 -9.59 -13.25 -2.03
CA VAL A 63 -8.65 -14.38 -1.94
C VAL A 63 -7.31 -14.11 -2.62
N HIS A 64 -7.29 -13.28 -3.66
CA HIS A 64 -6.08 -12.92 -4.41
C HIS A 64 -5.44 -11.60 -3.96
N ALA A 65 -6.11 -10.86 -3.07
CA ALA A 65 -5.66 -9.54 -2.63
C ALA A 65 -4.28 -9.58 -1.96
N GLN A 66 -3.90 -10.71 -1.35
CA GLN A 66 -2.60 -10.92 -0.68
C GLN A 66 -1.70 -11.91 -1.43
N SER A 67 -1.94 -12.16 -2.73
CA SER A 67 -1.06 -13.00 -3.54
C SER A 67 0.33 -12.37 -3.70
N GLY A 68 1.32 -13.19 -4.07
CA GLY A 68 2.69 -12.72 -4.37
C GLY A 68 2.72 -11.57 -5.39
N PRO A 69 2.12 -11.73 -6.60
CA PRO A 69 2.08 -10.65 -7.58
C PRO A 69 1.37 -9.39 -7.06
N ALA A 70 0.23 -9.51 -6.38
CA ALA A 70 -0.49 -8.35 -5.84
C ALA A 70 0.32 -7.59 -4.79
N THR A 71 1.02 -8.31 -3.92
CA THR A 71 1.85 -7.70 -2.86
C THR A 71 3.12 -7.08 -3.45
N ASN A 72 3.77 -7.74 -4.42
CA ASN A 72 4.94 -7.20 -5.11
C ASN A 72 4.62 -5.91 -5.87
N LEU A 73 3.52 -5.87 -6.63
CA LEU A 73 3.09 -4.67 -7.36
C LEU A 73 2.83 -3.49 -6.40
N ARG A 74 2.19 -3.73 -5.24
CA ARG A 74 1.98 -2.68 -4.23
C ARG A 74 3.29 -2.21 -3.59
N ASN A 75 4.23 -3.12 -3.33
CA ASN A 75 5.54 -2.76 -2.79
C ASN A 75 6.33 -1.87 -3.76
N LEU A 76 6.32 -2.18 -5.05
CA LEU A 76 6.92 -1.35 -6.11
C LEU A 76 6.22 0.01 -6.22
N SER A 77 4.88 0.01 -6.20
CA SER A 77 4.07 1.24 -6.20
C SER A 77 4.36 2.14 -5.01
N ALA A 78 4.58 1.56 -3.83
CA ALA A 78 4.93 2.31 -2.63
C ALA A 78 6.33 2.96 -2.76
N ALA A 79 7.30 2.24 -3.32
CA ALA A 79 8.61 2.78 -3.66
C ALA A 79 8.53 3.91 -4.70
N ALA A 80 7.71 3.74 -5.75
CA ALA A 80 7.49 4.76 -6.77
C ALA A 80 6.91 6.07 -6.20
N GLN A 81 6.17 5.99 -5.10
CA GLN A 81 5.57 7.11 -4.38
C GLN A 81 6.47 7.65 -3.24
N GLY A 82 7.75 7.26 -3.20
CA GLY A 82 8.73 7.73 -2.22
C GLY A 82 8.58 7.14 -0.82
N LYS A 83 7.75 6.10 -0.65
CA LYS A 83 7.51 5.39 0.62
C LYS A 83 7.75 3.88 0.46
N PRO A 84 8.98 3.45 0.15
CA PRO A 84 9.30 2.04 0.01
C PRO A 84 9.01 1.27 1.30
N PRO A 85 8.59 -0.01 1.19
CA PRO A 85 8.45 -0.89 2.34
C PRO A 85 9.82 -1.27 2.92
N ALA A 86 9.83 -2.14 3.94
CA ALA A 86 11.05 -2.76 4.44
C ALA A 86 11.90 -3.37 3.31
N ALA A 87 13.22 -3.31 3.46
CA ALA A 87 14.18 -3.65 2.41
C ALA A 87 13.98 -5.08 1.87
N GLU A 88 13.65 -6.05 2.72
CA GLU A 88 13.44 -7.44 2.32
C GLU A 88 12.24 -7.59 1.36
N ARG A 89 11.15 -6.85 1.65
CA ARG A 89 9.93 -6.85 0.82
C ARG A 89 10.17 -6.13 -0.49
N LEU A 90 10.88 -5.01 -0.44
CA LEU A 90 11.26 -4.26 -1.64
C LEU A 90 12.15 -5.10 -2.56
N ASN A 91 13.22 -5.70 -2.01
CA ASN A 91 14.17 -6.51 -2.77
C ASN A 91 13.50 -7.72 -3.42
N THR A 92 12.56 -8.37 -2.72
CA THR A 92 11.76 -9.46 -3.28
C THR A 92 10.92 -8.97 -4.47
N ALA A 93 10.24 -7.83 -4.32
CA ALA A 93 9.42 -7.27 -5.40
C ALA A 93 10.27 -6.82 -6.61
N LEU A 94 11.44 -6.22 -6.37
CA LEU A 94 12.38 -5.81 -7.42
C LEU A 94 12.92 -7.01 -8.19
N ARG A 95 13.38 -8.07 -7.50
CA ARG A 95 13.88 -9.30 -8.15
C ARG A 95 12.80 -9.99 -8.97
N TRP A 96 11.60 -10.08 -8.42
CA TRP A 96 10.46 -10.67 -9.12
C TRP A 96 10.12 -9.91 -10.41
N ALA A 97 10.03 -8.58 -10.35
CA ALA A 97 9.72 -7.77 -11.52
C ALA A 97 10.85 -7.78 -12.55
N GLN A 98 12.11 -7.74 -12.09
CA GLN A 98 13.27 -7.80 -12.99
C GLN A 98 13.31 -9.12 -13.75
N ARG A 99 13.09 -10.26 -13.07
CA ARG A 99 13.02 -11.58 -13.73
C ARG A 99 11.98 -11.59 -14.85
N LEU A 100 10.76 -11.11 -14.57
CA LEU A 100 9.69 -11.05 -15.57
C LEU A 100 10.11 -10.24 -16.79
N VAL A 101 10.72 -9.07 -16.57
CA VAL A 101 11.19 -8.21 -17.66
C VAL A 101 12.30 -8.89 -18.48
N ASP A 102 13.27 -9.51 -17.82
CA ASP A 102 14.38 -10.21 -18.49
C ASP A 102 13.90 -11.41 -19.31
N GLU A 103 12.86 -12.10 -18.84
CA GLU A 103 12.24 -13.24 -19.52
C GLU A 103 11.21 -12.83 -20.60
N GLY A 104 11.00 -11.52 -20.81
CA GLY A 104 10.02 -11.03 -21.77
C GLY A 104 8.58 -11.34 -21.36
N LEU A 105 8.32 -11.38 -20.05
CA LEU A 105 7.03 -11.68 -19.44
C LEU A 105 6.37 -10.43 -18.83
N ASP A 106 5.06 -10.57 -18.61
CA ASP A 106 4.21 -9.64 -17.89
C ASP A 106 3.20 -10.44 -17.05
N VAL A 107 2.29 -9.75 -16.36
CA VAL A 107 1.21 -10.38 -15.60
C VAL A 107 -0.16 -10.02 -16.15
N ARG A 108 -1.04 -11.03 -16.16
CA ARG A 108 -2.48 -10.82 -16.27
C ARG A 108 -3.16 -11.21 -14.97
N TYR A 109 -4.39 -10.74 -14.80
CA TYR A 109 -5.24 -11.14 -13.71
C TYR A 109 -6.60 -11.61 -14.24
N ASP A 110 -7.02 -12.77 -13.78
CA ASP A 110 -8.38 -13.29 -13.91
C ASP A 110 -9.02 -13.44 -12.51
N ALA A 111 -10.32 -13.19 -12.40
CA ALA A 111 -11.00 -13.22 -11.10
C ALA A 111 -11.17 -14.64 -10.53
N ALA A 112 -11.29 -15.65 -11.39
CA ALA A 112 -11.42 -17.05 -11.01
C ALA A 112 -10.05 -17.71 -10.80
N GLU A 113 -9.07 -17.41 -11.66
CA GLU A 113 -7.76 -18.08 -11.65
C GLU A 113 -6.67 -17.30 -10.88
N GLY A 114 -6.85 -15.99 -10.71
CA GLY A 114 -5.87 -15.12 -10.10
C GLY A 114 -4.81 -14.61 -11.08
N PHE A 115 -3.59 -14.39 -10.57
CA PHE A 115 -2.49 -13.86 -11.37
C PHE A 115 -1.78 -14.98 -12.12
N SER A 116 -1.45 -14.73 -13.39
CA SER A 116 -0.59 -15.59 -14.19
C SER A 116 0.42 -14.78 -14.97
N GLU A 117 1.58 -15.37 -15.22
CA GLU A 117 2.63 -14.82 -16.06
C GLU A 117 2.29 -15.10 -17.53
N VAL A 118 2.46 -14.10 -18.38
CA VAL A 118 2.15 -14.17 -19.81
C VAL A 118 3.28 -13.51 -20.60
N PRO A 119 3.45 -13.83 -21.90
CA PRO A 119 4.35 -13.07 -22.74
C PRO A 119 4.01 -11.58 -22.72
N ALA A 120 5.03 -10.73 -22.59
CA ALA A 120 4.86 -9.29 -22.61
C ALA A 120 4.28 -8.86 -23.97
N PRO A 121 3.22 -8.03 -23.99
CA PRO A 121 2.63 -7.61 -25.25
C PRO A 121 3.59 -6.68 -26.01
N PRO A 122 3.53 -6.65 -27.36
CA PRO A 122 4.40 -5.80 -28.17
C PRO A 122 4.29 -4.30 -27.84
N GLY A 123 3.16 -3.87 -27.28
CA GLY A 123 2.89 -2.50 -26.83
C GLY A 123 3.55 -2.11 -25.51
N GLY A 124 4.25 -3.02 -24.84
CA GLY A 124 4.98 -2.78 -23.59
C GLY A 124 4.41 -3.54 -22.38
N SER A 125 5.29 -3.86 -21.43
CA SER A 125 4.95 -4.62 -20.22
C SER A 125 4.50 -3.69 -19.07
N HIS A 126 3.38 -4.03 -18.44
CA HIS A 126 2.87 -3.37 -17.23
C HIS A 126 3.87 -3.49 -16.09
N VAL A 127 4.41 -4.69 -15.84
CA VAL A 127 5.44 -4.90 -14.82
C VAL A 127 6.69 -4.08 -15.10
N ALA A 128 7.12 -3.97 -16.36
CA ALA A 128 8.26 -3.13 -16.73
C ALA A 128 8.02 -1.65 -16.38
N ALA A 129 6.82 -1.13 -16.67
CA ALA A 129 6.45 0.25 -16.34
C ALA A 129 6.44 0.49 -14.82
N VAL A 130 5.87 -0.45 -14.05
CA VAL A 130 5.84 -0.37 -12.58
C VAL A 130 7.24 -0.44 -11.98
N LEU A 131 8.11 -1.31 -12.50
CA LEU A 131 9.51 -1.43 -12.09
C LEU A 131 10.29 -0.13 -12.36
N ALA A 132 10.14 0.44 -13.55
CA ALA A 132 10.78 1.69 -13.92
C ALA A 132 10.35 2.85 -13.00
N ALA A 133 9.05 2.95 -12.70
CA ALA A 133 8.52 3.94 -11.77
C ALA A 133 9.08 3.75 -10.35
N ALA A 134 9.19 2.51 -9.88
CA ALA A 134 9.77 2.21 -8.57
C ALA A 134 11.24 2.64 -8.48
N ARG A 135 12.05 2.36 -9.51
CA ARG A 135 13.45 2.81 -9.59
C ARG A 135 13.58 4.31 -9.53
N LYS A 136 12.83 5.02 -10.35
CA LYS A 136 12.80 6.49 -10.35
C LYS A 136 12.41 7.07 -8.98
N GLY A 137 11.43 6.48 -8.31
CA GLY A 137 11.00 6.91 -6.98
C GLY A 137 12.05 6.70 -5.88
N MET A 138 12.97 5.75 -6.06
CA MET A 138 14.08 5.52 -5.14
C MET A 138 15.25 6.49 -5.37
N GLU A 139 15.46 6.94 -6.61
CA GLU A 139 16.51 7.91 -6.98
C GLU A 139 16.16 9.34 -6.55
N ALA A 140 14.87 9.69 -6.49
CA ALA A 140 14.41 11.03 -6.13
C ALA A 140 14.46 11.35 -4.61
N ARG A 141 15.33 10.67 -3.87
CA ARG A 141 15.45 10.75 -2.40
C ARG A 141 16.70 11.46 -1.93
#